data_AF-A0A2H3DGY0-F1
#
_entry.id   AF-A0A2H3DGY0-F1
#
_cell.length_a   1.000
_cell.length_b   1.000
_cell.length_c   1.000
_cell.angle_alpha   90.00
_cell.angle_beta   90.00
_cell.angle_gamma   90.00
#
_symmetry.space_group_name_H-M   'P 1'
#
loop_
_entity.id
_entity.type
_entity.pdbx_description
1 polymer ?
#
loop_
_entity_poly.entity_id
_entity_poly.type
_entity_poly.pdbx_seq_one_letter_code
_entity_poly.pdbx_strand_id
1 'polypeptide(L)'
;MSDPVEHREQPPAPVVSMTNTSMPSEVPTSDLEELHDYFKTCGLIDILRLLQSYQDQDQTQLQVNDLMEKNQLLTLAMPSGSSDKKATLMRVQYKYITQFSKYCMSMIDPWVKASENFQAWESVDNGLVLSPERYASPESEKNALYAEVYAILKPEHAVLFKRNYGPAKQRFIKCASDSHSTFVGRIKHDCFRTVFGTMVPSASEQGFDTFEDLTCQQLLGYDTEKKVYTSLPPILWPDGMRGIDNRFLFRSETLMKILTVTLFSLASLREDKAIKKKPMNGILWGMNEVTPGAIAFAAIMAHFVLSGNERFNEHGARSHIHYTADFKLYKSTIIKYLDKHHMKDTVAAFNQFVFKDWSLDHNSQRAEEGEIIEIPNDFSDSSGSDEESFEVQGVNVQSNSELTSTPSPSNVAVEELVDSVGAVTLAESNAVDEVEHPIQVANKIGTGCGQGNKWQGQGKAQGAALVSQHKAPPALTHRSNHTMRQTDEDEGIEEDDIYG
;
A
#
# COMPACT_ATOMS: atom_id res chain seq x y z
N MET A 1 -37.61 -49.85 20.96
CA MET A 1 -38.57 -48.85 21.46
C MET A 1 -38.39 -47.65 20.57
N SER A 2 -39.36 -47.44 19.69
CA SER A 2 -39.33 -46.42 18.65
C SER A 2 -40.29 -45.31 19.06
N ASP A 3 -39.80 -44.07 19.12
CA ASP A 3 -40.63 -42.90 19.43
C ASP A 3 -41.33 -42.37 18.15
N PRO A 4 -42.51 -41.74 18.30
CA PRO A 4 -43.39 -41.42 17.17
C PRO A 4 -43.09 -40.04 16.56
N VAL A 5 -43.32 -39.93 15.26
CA VAL A 5 -43.24 -38.69 14.47
C VAL A 5 -44.55 -37.92 14.60
N GLU A 6 -44.46 -36.69 15.11
CA GLU A 6 -45.58 -35.77 15.30
C GLU A 6 -45.74 -34.86 14.06
N HIS A 7 -46.86 -34.98 13.35
CA HIS A 7 -47.21 -34.13 12.20
C HIS A 7 -47.81 -32.81 12.70
N ARG A 8 -47.18 -31.69 12.33
CA ARG A 8 -47.66 -30.33 12.63
C ARG A 8 -48.35 -29.74 11.40
N GLU A 9 -49.65 -29.48 11.51
CA GLU A 9 -50.48 -28.81 10.49
C GLU A 9 -50.09 -27.32 10.36
N GLN A 10 -50.10 -26.83 9.12
CA GLN A 10 -49.85 -25.43 8.75
C GLN A 10 -51.18 -24.65 8.68
N PRO A 11 -51.25 -23.39 9.17
CA PRO A 11 -52.48 -22.61 9.17
C PRO A 11 -52.77 -21.97 7.79
N PRO A 12 -54.03 -21.67 7.47
CA PRO A 12 -54.41 -21.09 6.18
C PRO A 12 -54.10 -19.58 6.12
N ALA A 13 -53.66 -19.13 4.94
CA ALA A 13 -53.32 -17.74 4.65
C ALA A 13 -54.57 -16.86 4.39
N PRO A 14 -54.50 -15.52 4.63
CA PRO A 14 -55.65 -14.62 4.57
C PRO A 14 -55.95 -14.16 3.15
N VAL A 15 -57.25 -14.01 2.85
CA VAL A 15 -57.80 -13.51 1.59
C VAL A 15 -57.89 -11.98 1.66
N VAL A 16 -57.24 -11.29 0.72
CA VAL A 16 -57.37 -9.84 0.50
C VAL A 16 -57.93 -9.59 -0.90
N SER A 17 -59.12 -9.01 -0.97
CA SER A 17 -59.78 -8.56 -2.20
C SER A 17 -59.16 -7.25 -2.71
N MET A 18 -58.73 -7.24 -3.97
CA MET A 18 -58.45 -6.01 -4.71
C MET A 18 -59.42 -5.85 -5.88
N THR A 19 -60.00 -4.66 -5.97
CA THR A 19 -60.89 -4.19 -7.03
C THR A 19 -60.12 -3.86 -8.31
N ASN A 20 -60.55 -4.45 -9.42
CA ASN A 20 -60.02 -4.31 -10.77
C ASN A 20 -60.26 -2.92 -11.37
N THR A 21 -59.19 -2.24 -11.78
CA THR A 21 -59.22 -1.28 -12.89
C THR A 21 -58.52 -1.96 -14.07
N SER A 22 -59.26 -2.20 -15.16
CA SER A 22 -58.81 -3.00 -16.29
C SER A 22 -57.72 -2.28 -17.10
N MET A 23 -56.50 -2.81 -17.03
CA MET A 23 -55.51 -2.73 -18.11
C MET A 23 -55.55 -4.05 -18.90
N PRO A 24 -55.28 -4.05 -20.22
CA PRO A 24 -55.27 -5.25 -21.03
C PRO A 24 -54.25 -6.26 -20.48
N SER A 25 -54.75 -7.41 -20.04
CA SER A 25 -54.07 -8.43 -19.23
C SER A 25 -53.43 -9.52 -20.09
N GLU A 26 -52.75 -9.15 -21.17
CA GLU A 26 -51.88 -10.08 -21.88
C GLU A 26 -50.58 -9.35 -22.22
N VAL A 27 -49.60 -9.47 -21.33
CA VAL A 27 -48.19 -9.25 -21.71
C VAL A 27 -47.77 -10.52 -22.45
N PRO A 28 -47.40 -10.43 -23.74
CA PRO A 28 -46.99 -11.61 -24.51
C PRO A 28 -45.77 -12.24 -23.85
N THR A 29 -45.89 -13.52 -23.51
CA THR A 29 -44.82 -14.30 -22.93
C THR A 29 -43.89 -14.81 -24.02
N SER A 30 -42.62 -14.42 -23.88
CA SER A 30 -41.41 -15.14 -24.29
C SER A 30 -40.97 -15.09 -25.75
N ASP A 31 -41.75 -14.55 -26.68
CA ASP A 31 -41.25 -14.36 -28.05
C ASP A 31 -40.73 -12.93 -28.28
N LEU A 32 -39.45 -12.84 -28.65
CA LEU A 32 -38.80 -11.57 -28.98
C LEU A 32 -39.50 -10.90 -30.17
N GLU A 33 -40.13 -11.70 -31.04
CA GLU A 33 -40.92 -11.22 -32.18
C GLU A 33 -42.23 -10.57 -31.75
N GLU A 34 -42.93 -11.09 -30.73
CA GLU A 34 -44.16 -10.48 -30.20
C GLU A 34 -43.89 -9.17 -29.46
N LEU A 35 -42.78 -9.11 -28.70
CA LEU A 35 -42.32 -7.86 -28.08
C LEU A 35 -41.95 -6.81 -29.13
N HIS A 36 -41.25 -7.21 -30.19
CA HIS A 36 -40.89 -6.31 -31.29
C HIS A 36 -42.13 -5.75 -32.01
N ASP A 37 -43.13 -6.60 -32.31
CA ASP A 37 -44.36 -6.14 -32.96
C ASP A 37 -45.22 -5.25 -32.04
N TYR A 38 -45.23 -5.50 -30.73
CA TYR A 38 -45.91 -4.66 -29.73
C TYR A 38 -45.31 -3.24 -29.67
N PHE A 39 -43.99 -3.11 -29.59
CA PHE A 39 -43.34 -1.79 -29.52
C PHE A 39 -43.41 -1.03 -30.85
N LYS A 40 -43.33 -1.77 -31.97
CA LYS A 40 -43.52 -1.22 -33.33
C LYS A 40 -44.94 -0.68 -33.55
N THR A 41 -45.97 -1.36 -33.03
CA THR A 41 -47.36 -0.89 -33.12
C THR A 41 -47.67 0.27 -32.18
N CYS A 42 -46.97 0.38 -31.05
CA CYS A 42 -47.07 1.53 -30.14
C CYS A 42 -46.27 2.77 -30.60
N GLY A 43 -45.56 2.73 -31.73
CA GLY A 43 -44.73 3.86 -32.21
C GLY A 43 -43.52 4.16 -31.32
N LEU A 44 -43.17 3.24 -30.42
CA LEU A 44 -42.07 3.38 -29.47
C LEU A 44 -40.88 2.55 -29.96
N ILE A 45 -39.85 3.26 -30.41
CA ILE A 45 -38.45 2.83 -30.61
C ILE A 45 -38.26 1.43 -31.22
N ASP A 46 -37.73 1.39 -32.44
CA ASP A 46 -37.29 0.17 -33.13
C ASP A 46 -36.25 -0.60 -32.30
N ILE A 47 -36.72 -1.62 -31.58
CA ILE A 47 -35.92 -2.40 -30.62
C ILE A 47 -34.78 -3.13 -31.33
N LEU A 48 -35.00 -3.64 -32.54
CA LEU A 48 -33.94 -4.30 -33.30
C LEU A 48 -32.85 -3.29 -33.67
N ARG A 49 -33.23 -2.08 -34.08
CA ARG A 49 -32.27 -1.00 -34.35
C ARG A 49 -31.54 -0.52 -33.10
N LEU A 50 -32.21 -0.52 -31.93
CA LEU A 50 -31.58 -0.21 -30.64
C LEU A 50 -30.59 -1.31 -30.23
N LEU A 51 -30.97 -2.58 -30.33
CA LEU A 51 -30.10 -3.73 -30.04
C LEU A 51 -28.88 -3.76 -30.97
N GLN A 52 -29.12 -3.50 -32.26
CA GLN A 52 -28.07 -3.38 -33.26
C GLN A 52 -27.15 -2.20 -32.95
N SER A 53 -27.68 -1.05 -32.52
CA SER A 53 -26.86 0.08 -32.09
C SER A 53 -26.01 -0.21 -30.85
N TYR A 54 -26.54 -1.01 -29.90
CA TYR A 54 -25.78 -1.46 -28.72
C TYR A 54 -24.68 -2.47 -29.11
N GLN A 55 -24.98 -3.41 -29.99
CA GLN A 55 -23.99 -4.36 -30.52
C GLN A 55 -22.91 -3.66 -31.35
N ASP A 56 -23.29 -2.70 -32.18
CA ASP A 56 -22.37 -1.88 -32.97
C ASP A 56 -21.51 -0.98 -32.05
N GLN A 57 -22.06 -0.47 -30.96
CA GLN A 57 -21.33 0.31 -29.96
C GLN A 57 -20.32 -0.54 -29.18
N ASP A 58 -20.70 -1.74 -28.74
CA ASP A 58 -19.76 -2.67 -28.10
C ASP A 58 -18.67 -3.13 -29.07
N GLN A 59 -19.03 -3.41 -30.33
CA GLN A 59 -18.07 -3.80 -31.36
C GLN A 59 -17.12 -2.66 -31.72
N THR A 60 -17.60 -1.41 -31.79
CA THR A 60 -16.74 -0.24 -32.00
C THR A 60 -15.85 0.05 -30.79
N GLN A 61 -16.34 -0.12 -29.56
CA GLN A 61 -15.52 -0.02 -28.34
C GLN A 61 -14.40 -1.07 -28.33
N LEU A 62 -14.73 -2.31 -28.74
CA LEU A 62 -13.75 -3.40 -28.85
C LEU A 62 -12.71 -3.09 -29.93
N GLN A 63 -13.14 -2.58 -31.08
CA GLN A 63 -12.26 -2.18 -32.17
C GLN A 63 -11.37 -1.00 -31.79
N VAL A 64 -11.87 0.01 -31.08
CA VAL A 64 -11.07 1.15 -30.59
C VAL A 64 -10.02 0.68 -29.59
N ASN A 65 -10.38 -0.21 -28.67
CA ASN A 65 -9.42 -0.78 -27.71
C ASN A 65 -8.36 -1.64 -28.41
N ASP A 66 -8.74 -2.46 -29.38
CA ASP A 66 -7.82 -3.24 -30.21
C ASP A 66 -6.91 -2.31 -31.06
N LEU A 67 -7.44 -1.22 -31.60
CA LEU A 67 -6.67 -0.22 -32.34
C LEU A 67 -5.69 0.53 -31.43
N MET A 68 -6.10 0.90 -30.20
CA MET A 68 -5.21 1.51 -29.22
C MET A 68 -4.09 0.56 -28.80
N GLU A 69 -4.41 -0.72 -28.55
CA GLU A 69 -3.42 -1.75 -28.22
C GLU A 69 -2.45 -1.94 -29.40
N LYS A 70 -2.95 -2.03 -30.63
CA LYS A 70 -2.15 -2.09 -31.85
C LYS A 70 -1.30 -0.84 -32.04
N ASN A 71 -1.82 0.36 -31.78
CA ASN A 71 -1.07 1.62 -31.89
C ASN A 71 0.02 1.74 -30.81
N GLN A 72 -0.22 1.27 -29.60
CA GLN A 72 0.81 1.18 -28.57
C GLN A 72 1.89 0.16 -28.96
N LEU A 73 1.50 -1.01 -29.49
CA LEU A 73 2.43 -2.00 -30.01
C LEU A 73 3.23 -1.48 -31.22
N LEU A 74 2.58 -0.75 -32.13
CA LEU A 74 3.22 -0.06 -33.26
C LEU A 74 4.20 1.02 -32.76
N THR A 75 3.84 1.77 -31.73
CA THR A 75 4.74 2.74 -31.08
C THR A 75 5.97 2.05 -30.49
N LEU A 76 5.82 0.85 -29.92
CA LEU A 76 6.93 0.03 -29.44
C LEU A 76 7.76 -0.56 -30.59
N ALA A 77 7.13 -0.86 -31.73
CA ALA A 77 7.72 -1.50 -32.92
C ALA A 77 8.30 -0.52 -33.96
N MET A 78 8.11 0.80 -33.83
CA MET A 78 8.58 1.76 -34.83
C MET A 78 10.11 1.71 -35.05
N PRO A 79 10.59 1.86 -36.32
CA PRO A 79 12.00 1.78 -36.67
C PRO A 79 12.83 2.89 -36.03
N SER A 80 14.12 2.62 -35.89
CA SER A 80 15.18 3.34 -35.18
C SER A 80 15.42 4.83 -35.49
N GLY A 81 14.56 5.49 -36.27
CA GLY A 81 14.69 6.92 -36.61
C GLY A 81 14.27 7.91 -35.51
N SER A 82 13.63 7.45 -34.42
CA SER A 82 13.14 8.31 -33.32
C SER A 82 13.66 7.86 -31.94
N SER A 83 14.94 7.48 -31.85
CA SER A 83 15.56 6.92 -30.63
C SER A 83 15.23 7.69 -29.34
N ASP A 84 15.15 9.02 -29.42
CA ASP A 84 14.89 9.88 -28.26
C ASP A 84 13.44 9.80 -27.76
N LYS A 85 12.46 9.71 -28.66
CA LYS A 85 11.04 9.55 -28.29
C LYS A 85 10.80 8.18 -27.64
N LYS A 86 11.36 7.12 -28.23
CA LYS A 86 11.30 5.77 -27.67
C LYS A 86 11.99 5.67 -26.31
N ALA A 87 13.17 6.29 -26.16
CA ALA A 87 13.87 6.34 -24.88
C ALA A 87 13.07 7.10 -23.82
N THR A 88 12.42 8.20 -24.19
CA THR A 88 11.57 8.99 -23.28
C THR A 88 10.36 8.20 -22.82
N LEU A 89 9.64 7.56 -23.75
CA LEU A 89 8.49 6.70 -23.41
C LEU A 89 8.88 5.56 -22.46
N MET A 90 10.00 4.87 -22.74
CA MET A 90 10.51 3.82 -21.85
C MET A 90 10.87 4.37 -20.46
N ARG A 91 11.46 5.57 -20.36
CA ARG A 91 11.76 6.20 -19.08
C ARG A 91 10.50 6.49 -18.27
N VAL A 92 9.45 7.00 -18.91
CA VAL A 92 8.16 7.28 -18.26
C VAL A 92 7.53 5.98 -17.75
N GLN A 93 7.44 4.96 -18.60
CA GLN A 93 6.92 3.64 -18.22
C GLN A 93 7.73 3.02 -17.07
N TYR A 94 9.06 3.11 -17.10
CA TYR A 94 9.91 2.58 -16.04
C TYR A 94 9.76 3.35 -14.73
N LYS A 95 9.60 4.66 -14.79
CA LYS A 95 9.30 5.48 -13.61
C LYS A 95 7.99 5.03 -12.98
N TYR A 96 6.95 4.83 -13.80
CA TYR A 96 5.66 4.31 -13.33
C TYR A 96 5.79 2.92 -12.70
N ILE A 97 6.38 1.94 -13.39
CA ILE A 97 6.56 0.58 -12.85
C ILE A 97 7.33 0.60 -11.53
N THR A 98 8.34 1.47 -11.41
CA THR A 98 9.12 1.63 -10.18
C THR A 98 8.27 2.21 -9.03
N GLN A 99 7.41 3.17 -9.31
CA GLN A 99 6.50 3.74 -8.31
C GLN A 99 5.42 2.72 -7.91
N PHE A 100 4.81 2.07 -8.89
CA PHE A 100 3.79 1.05 -8.70
C PHE A 100 4.31 -0.16 -7.92
N SER A 101 5.53 -0.64 -8.22
CA SER A 101 6.13 -1.73 -7.45
C SER A 101 6.34 -1.34 -5.98
N LYS A 102 6.80 -0.12 -5.72
CA LYS A 102 6.98 0.37 -4.34
C LYS A 102 5.66 0.42 -3.60
N TYR A 103 4.63 0.95 -4.25
CA TYR A 103 3.28 1.01 -3.72
C TYR A 103 2.78 -0.38 -3.34
N CYS A 104 2.88 -1.36 -4.26
CA CYS A 104 2.44 -2.72 -3.99
C CYS A 104 3.11 -3.30 -2.75
N MET A 105 4.44 -3.13 -2.62
CA MET A 105 5.20 -3.68 -1.49
C MET A 105 4.83 -3.08 -0.14
N SER A 106 4.55 -1.77 -0.09
CA SER A 106 4.28 -1.09 1.19
C SER A 106 2.80 -1.00 1.54
N MET A 107 1.91 -1.01 0.55
CA MET A 107 0.48 -0.72 0.76
C MET A 107 -0.43 -1.92 0.50
N ILE A 108 0.05 -2.94 -0.24
CA ILE A 108 -0.75 -4.12 -0.59
C ILE A 108 -0.19 -5.37 0.10
N ASP A 109 1.00 -5.81 -0.30
CA ASP A 109 1.65 -7.04 0.19
C ASP A 109 3.16 -6.98 -0.10
N PRO A 110 4.06 -7.18 0.88
CA PRO A 110 5.51 -7.20 0.64
C PRO A 110 5.97 -8.34 -0.28
N TRP A 111 5.16 -9.39 -0.48
CA TRP A 111 5.53 -10.58 -1.22
C TRP A 111 4.69 -10.78 -2.49
N VAL A 112 4.18 -9.70 -3.11
CA VAL A 112 3.53 -9.77 -4.45
C VAL A 112 4.47 -10.44 -5.45
N LYS A 113 4.12 -11.67 -5.86
CA LYS A 113 4.83 -12.41 -6.89
C LYS A 113 4.33 -11.99 -8.27
N ALA A 114 5.13 -11.20 -8.99
CA ALA A 114 4.80 -10.74 -10.33
C ALA A 114 4.50 -11.87 -11.34
N SER A 115 5.06 -13.07 -11.13
CA SER A 115 4.76 -14.24 -11.95
C SER A 115 3.35 -14.80 -11.76
N GLU A 116 2.83 -14.63 -10.56
CA GLU A 116 1.54 -15.15 -10.16
C GLU A 116 0.45 -14.11 -10.31
N ASN A 117 0.77 -12.80 -10.26
CA ASN A 117 -0.17 -11.67 -10.14
C ASN A 117 -0.37 -10.81 -11.40
N PHE A 118 0.33 -11.08 -12.51
CA PHE A 118 0.17 -10.32 -13.76
C PHE A 118 -0.22 -11.20 -14.95
N GLN A 119 -1.01 -12.25 -14.70
CA GLN A 119 -1.61 -13.05 -15.78
C GLN A 119 -2.90 -12.37 -16.27
N ALA A 120 -3.23 -12.54 -17.55
CA ALA A 120 -4.46 -12.01 -18.12
C ALA A 120 -5.67 -12.62 -17.40
N TRP A 121 -6.51 -11.77 -16.80
CA TRP A 121 -7.74 -12.20 -16.15
C TRP A 121 -8.91 -11.33 -16.63
N GLU A 122 -10.05 -11.97 -16.87
CA GLU A 122 -11.19 -11.38 -17.59
C GLU A 122 -12.24 -10.73 -16.66
N SER A 123 -12.20 -11.00 -15.35
CA SER A 123 -13.12 -10.43 -14.37
C SER A 123 -12.50 -10.35 -12.97
N VAL A 124 -12.42 -9.14 -12.42
CA VAL A 124 -11.89 -8.87 -11.09
C VAL A 124 -13.05 -8.57 -10.13
N ASP A 125 -13.26 -9.43 -9.14
CA ASP A 125 -14.25 -9.16 -8.08
C ASP A 125 -13.66 -8.20 -7.04
N ASN A 126 -13.95 -6.91 -7.22
CA ASN A 126 -13.52 -5.86 -6.29
C ASN A 126 -14.18 -6.00 -4.90
N GLY A 127 -15.30 -6.72 -4.79
CA GLY A 127 -15.97 -6.98 -3.52
C GLY A 127 -15.10 -7.76 -2.54
N LEU A 128 -14.14 -8.56 -3.04
CA LEU A 128 -13.25 -9.38 -2.22
C LEU A 128 -12.12 -8.58 -1.55
N VAL A 129 -11.75 -7.39 -2.03
CA VAL A 129 -10.54 -6.69 -1.56
C VAL A 129 -10.57 -6.39 -0.05
N LEU A 130 -11.70 -5.91 0.44
CA LEU A 130 -11.93 -5.58 1.86
C LEU A 130 -12.87 -6.57 2.55
N SER A 131 -13.12 -7.72 1.93
CA SER A 131 -13.99 -8.74 2.47
C SER A 131 -13.15 -9.77 3.28
N PRO A 132 -13.62 -10.21 4.46
CA PRO A 132 -12.97 -11.28 5.21
C PRO A 132 -12.85 -12.59 4.42
N GLU A 133 -13.78 -12.85 3.50
CA GLU A 133 -13.82 -14.01 2.60
C GLU A 133 -12.58 -14.13 1.71
N ARG A 134 -11.81 -13.03 1.54
CA ARG A 134 -10.52 -13.10 0.85
C ARG A 134 -9.56 -14.12 1.46
N TYR A 135 -9.65 -14.43 2.76
CA TYR A 135 -8.79 -15.41 3.41
C TYR A 135 -9.46 -16.78 3.62
N ALA A 136 -10.64 -17.01 3.01
CA ALA A 136 -11.37 -18.28 3.14
C ALA A 136 -10.69 -19.44 2.39
N SER A 137 -9.94 -19.12 1.32
CA SER A 137 -9.18 -20.11 0.55
C SER A 137 -7.96 -19.46 -0.11
N PRO A 138 -6.91 -20.24 -0.48
CA PRO A 138 -5.77 -19.72 -1.23
C PRO A 138 -6.15 -19.05 -2.56
N GLU A 139 -7.21 -19.55 -3.22
CA GLU A 139 -7.69 -18.97 -4.48
C GLU A 139 -8.41 -17.64 -4.26
N SER A 140 -9.24 -17.54 -3.21
CA SER A 140 -9.86 -16.26 -2.79
C SER A 140 -8.79 -15.23 -2.42
N GLU A 141 -7.72 -15.65 -1.76
CA GLU A 141 -6.62 -14.77 -1.35
C GLU A 141 -5.89 -14.22 -2.57
N LYS A 142 -5.57 -15.11 -3.53
CA LYS A 142 -4.98 -14.76 -4.80
C LYS A 142 -5.89 -13.81 -5.59
N ASN A 143 -7.18 -14.11 -5.72
CA ASN A 143 -8.15 -13.28 -6.45
C ASN A 143 -8.29 -11.89 -5.84
N ALA A 144 -8.36 -11.80 -4.51
CA ALA A 144 -8.42 -10.51 -3.81
C ALA A 144 -7.11 -9.72 -3.95
N LEU A 145 -5.95 -10.39 -3.90
CA LEU A 145 -4.65 -9.74 -4.12
C LEU A 145 -4.55 -9.17 -5.54
N TYR A 146 -4.97 -9.95 -6.52
CA TYR A 146 -5.12 -9.50 -7.91
C TYR A 146 -6.02 -8.27 -7.98
N ALA A 147 -7.20 -8.34 -7.38
CA ALA A 147 -8.15 -7.25 -7.41
C ALA A 147 -7.60 -5.95 -6.82
N GLU A 148 -6.91 -6.06 -5.70
CA GLU A 148 -6.25 -4.95 -5.03
C GLU A 148 -5.14 -4.34 -5.91
N VAL A 149 -4.30 -5.17 -6.54
CA VAL A 149 -3.23 -4.70 -7.45
C VAL A 149 -3.81 -3.98 -8.68
N TYR A 150 -4.85 -4.55 -9.30
CA TYR A 150 -5.46 -3.99 -10.52
C TYR A 150 -6.33 -2.76 -10.25
N ALA A 151 -6.93 -2.64 -9.06
CA ALA A 151 -7.69 -1.44 -8.67
C ALA A 151 -6.83 -0.16 -8.64
N ILE A 152 -5.52 -0.31 -8.42
CA ILE A 152 -4.56 0.80 -8.35
C ILE A 152 -3.76 0.96 -9.65
N LEU A 153 -3.71 -0.08 -10.47
CA LEU A 153 -3.05 -0.05 -11.77
C LEU A 153 -3.86 0.83 -12.73
N LYS A 154 -3.24 1.91 -13.22
CA LYS A 154 -3.93 2.79 -14.16
C LYS A 154 -4.27 2.02 -15.45
N PRO A 155 -5.47 2.18 -16.03
CA PRO A 155 -5.88 1.44 -17.23
C PRO A 155 -4.87 1.54 -18.38
N GLU A 156 -4.28 2.72 -18.59
CA GLU A 156 -3.26 2.97 -19.62
C GLU A 156 -1.95 2.19 -19.40
N HIS A 157 -1.69 1.73 -18.16
CA HIS A 157 -0.51 0.95 -17.81
C HIS A 157 -0.81 -0.54 -17.64
N ALA A 158 -2.08 -0.94 -17.52
CA ALA A 158 -2.49 -2.34 -17.43
C ALA A 158 -2.02 -3.17 -18.63
N VAL A 159 -1.97 -2.54 -19.82
CA VAL A 159 -1.43 -3.11 -21.06
C VAL A 159 0.02 -3.59 -20.92
N LEU A 160 0.82 -2.95 -20.06
CA LEU A 160 2.22 -3.33 -19.80
C LEU A 160 2.32 -4.66 -19.04
N PHE A 161 1.25 -5.06 -18.36
CA PHE A 161 1.21 -6.25 -17.52
C PHE A 161 0.36 -7.38 -18.14
N LYS A 162 -0.67 -7.06 -18.93
CA LYS A 162 -1.68 -7.99 -19.48
C LYS A 162 -1.12 -9.20 -20.25
N ARG A 163 0.10 -9.11 -20.82
CA ARG A 163 0.72 -10.21 -21.59
C ARG A 163 1.94 -10.84 -20.94
N ASN A 164 2.12 -10.71 -19.62
CA ASN A 164 3.38 -11.10 -18.97
C ASN A 164 4.59 -10.46 -19.69
N TYR A 165 4.48 -9.19 -20.10
CA TYR A 165 5.55 -8.53 -20.86
C TYR A 165 6.85 -8.63 -20.06
N GLY A 166 7.76 -9.49 -20.55
CA GLY A 166 8.96 -9.91 -19.82
C GLY A 166 9.74 -8.74 -19.21
N PRO A 167 9.98 -7.65 -19.97
CA PRO A 167 10.69 -6.49 -19.44
C PRO A 167 9.96 -5.76 -18.31
N ALA A 168 8.65 -5.54 -18.40
CA ALA A 168 7.89 -4.86 -17.33
C ALA A 168 7.84 -5.71 -16.06
N LYS A 169 7.61 -7.02 -16.21
CA LYS A 169 7.63 -7.99 -15.11
C LYS A 169 9.00 -8.06 -14.43
N GLN A 170 10.07 -8.22 -15.19
CA GLN A 170 11.44 -8.23 -14.65
C GLN A 170 11.77 -6.91 -13.95
N ARG A 171 11.32 -5.79 -14.51
CA ARG A 171 11.50 -4.48 -13.90
C ARG A 171 10.73 -4.35 -12.61
N PHE A 172 9.48 -4.80 -12.55
CA PHE A 172 8.68 -4.82 -11.34
C PHE A 172 9.37 -5.65 -10.25
N ILE A 173 9.80 -6.89 -10.55
CA ILE A 173 10.50 -7.77 -9.60
C ILE A 173 11.75 -7.10 -9.05
N LYS A 174 12.58 -6.54 -9.95
CA LYS A 174 13.79 -5.82 -9.56
C LYS A 174 13.46 -4.64 -8.66
N CYS A 175 12.50 -3.80 -9.05
CA CYS A 175 12.13 -2.62 -8.28
C CYS A 175 11.49 -2.97 -6.94
N ALA A 176 10.69 -4.03 -6.84
CA ALA A 176 10.17 -4.56 -5.58
C ALA A 176 11.32 -4.95 -4.63
N SER A 177 12.27 -5.76 -5.12
CA SER A 177 13.47 -6.16 -4.36
C SER A 177 14.34 -4.98 -3.93
N ASP A 178 14.58 -4.03 -4.82
CA ASP A 178 15.34 -2.81 -4.53
C ASP A 178 14.62 -1.96 -3.45
N SER A 179 13.29 -1.96 -3.47
CA SER A 179 12.46 -1.19 -2.53
C SER A 179 12.47 -1.79 -1.13
N HIS A 180 12.44 -3.12 -1.01
CA HIS A 180 12.66 -3.80 0.28
C HIS A 180 13.96 -3.37 0.92
N SER A 181 15.06 -3.48 0.16
CA SER A 181 16.39 -3.10 0.64
C SER A 181 16.44 -1.62 1.04
N THR A 182 15.77 -0.75 0.28
CA THR A 182 15.71 0.68 0.56
C THR A 182 14.93 0.99 1.84
N PHE A 183 13.74 0.41 2.03
CA PHE A 183 12.91 0.65 3.21
C PHE A 183 13.54 0.06 4.46
N VAL A 184 14.00 -1.19 4.37
CA VAL A 184 14.72 -1.87 5.45
C VAL A 184 15.97 -1.09 5.84
N GLY A 185 16.83 -0.75 4.88
CA GLY A 185 18.08 -0.05 5.17
C GLY A 185 17.81 1.30 5.84
N ARG A 186 16.81 2.04 5.34
CA ARG A 186 16.42 3.33 5.92
C ARG A 186 15.92 3.18 7.35
N ILE A 187 15.03 2.22 7.63
CA ILE A 187 14.45 2.07 8.97
C ILE A 187 15.47 1.51 9.95
N LYS A 188 16.21 0.46 9.54
CA LYS A 188 17.19 -0.24 10.39
C LYS A 188 18.44 0.58 10.69
N HIS A 189 18.93 1.37 9.73
CA HIS A 189 20.21 2.07 9.88
C HIS A 189 20.05 3.58 10.03
N ASP A 190 19.21 4.22 9.22
CA ASP A 190 19.13 5.69 9.21
C ASP A 190 18.17 6.23 10.27
N CYS A 191 17.10 5.48 10.58
CA CYS A 191 15.96 5.99 11.34
C CYS A 191 15.70 5.23 12.65
N PHE A 192 16.46 4.17 12.97
CA PHE A 192 16.15 3.27 14.09
C PHE A 192 15.95 4.05 15.39
N ARG A 193 16.91 4.92 15.74
CA ARG A 193 16.82 5.74 16.96
C ARG A 193 15.60 6.66 16.98
N THR A 194 15.23 7.26 15.85
CA THR A 194 14.06 8.15 15.79
C THR A 194 12.74 7.38 15.88
N VAL A 195 12.71 6.17 15.32
CA VAL A 195 11.49 5.34 15.23
C VAL A 195 11.25 4.53 16.51
N PHE A 196 12.31 3.96 17.09
CA PHE A 196 12.26 3.04 18.23
C PHE A 196 12.86 3.60 19.51
N GLY A 197 13.58 4.73 19.49
CA GLY A 197 14.41 5.16 20.62
C GLY A 197 13.65 5.47 21.91
N THR A 198 12.35 5.74 21.84
CA THR A 198 11.51 5.88 23.04
C THR A 198 11.23 4.54 23.71
N MET A 199 11.12 3.45 22.94
CA MET A 199 10.88 2.10 23.44
C MET A 199 12.16 1.29 23.67
N VAL A 200 13.26 1.64 22.97
CA VAL A 200 14.55 0.94 23.05
C VAL A 200 15.65 1.97 23.38
N PRO A 201 15.82 2.36 24.65
CA PRO A 201 16.81 3.36 25.05
C PRO A 201 18.26 2.95 24.72
N SER A 202 18.54 1.64 24.78
CA SER A 202 19.84 1.03 24.45
C SER A 202 20.26 1.23 22.99
N ALA A 203 19.36 1.67 22.11
CA ALA A 203 19.65 1.97 20.72
C ALA A 203 20.74 3.03 20.49
N SER A 204 21.09 3.81 21.52
CA SER A 204 22.15 4.82 21.46
C SER A 204 23.53 4.27 21.86
N GLU A 205 23.60 3.02 22.31
CA GLU A 205 24.84 2.40 22.79
C GLU A 205 25.71 1.90 21.64
N GLN A 206 27.03 1.96 21.83
CA GLN A 206 27.98 1.47 20.84
C GLN A 206 27.94 -0.07 20.80
N GLY A 207 27.77 -0.63 19.59
CA GLY A 207 27.72 -2.08 19.40
C GLY A 207 26.35 -2.71 19.67
N PHE A 208 25.29 -1.90 19.74
CA PHE A 208 23.90 -2.35 19.87
C PHE A 208 23.56 -3.43 18.83
N ASP A 209 23.23 -4.64 19.31
CA ASP A 209 22.66 -5.74 18.50
C ASP A 209 21.20 -5.95 18.90
N THR A 210 20.30 -5.57 18.00
CA THR A 210 18.84 -5.76 18.13
C THR A 210 18.42 -7.19 18.50
N PHE A 211 19.14 -8.22 18.07
CA PHE A 211 18.75 -9.60 18.37
C PHE A 211 19.09 -10.00 19.81
N GLU A 212 20.23 -9.52 20.33
CA GLU A 212 20.70 -9.84 21.68
C GLU A 212 20.11 -8.89 22.75
N ASP A 213 19.59 -7.74 22.32
CA ASP A 213 18.96 -6.77 23.22
C ASP A 213 17.67 -7.30 23.84
N LEU A 214 17.62 -7.34 25.18
CA LEU A 214 16.48 -7.85 25.94
C LEU A 214 15.20 -7.04 25.69
N THR A 215 15.31 -5.72 25.50
CA THR A 215 14.15 -4.85 25.24
C THR A 215 13.56 -5.16 23.87
N CYS A 216 14.39 -5.34 22.85
CA CYS A 216 13.94 -5.80 21.53
C CYS A 216 13.26 -7.18 21.61
N GLN A 217 13.83 -8.14 22.33
CA GLN A 217 13.21 -9.46 22.52
C GLN A 217 11.86 -9.38 23.25
N GLN A 218 11.75 -8.54 24.29
CA GLN A 218 10.51 -8.30 25.02
C GLN A 218 9.43 -7.65 24.13
N LEU A 219 9.80 -6.63 23.35
CA LEU A 219 8.91 -5.97 22.41
C LEU A 219 8.43 -6.91 21.29
N LEU A 220 9.22 -7.93 20.95
CA LEU A 220 8.86 -9.03 20.05
C LEU A 220 8.11 -10.17 20.73
N GLY A 221 7.87 -10.08 22.04
CA GLY A 221 7.19 -11.11 22.83
C GLY A 221 7.89 -12.46 22.73
N TYR A 222 9.22 -12.47 22.85
CA TYR A 222 10.01 -13.70 22.93
C TYR A 222 9.71 -14.44 24.24
N ASP A 223 9.26 -15.69 24.11
CA ASP A 223 9.06 -16.63 25.22
C ASP A 223 10.38 -17.39 25.45
N THR A 224 11.05 -17.13 26.57
CA THR A 224 12.36 -17.72 26.88
C THR A 224 12.29 -19.21 27.18
N GLU A 225 11.15 -19.72 27.69
CA GLU A 225 10.95 -21.13 28.00
C GLU A 225 10.76 -21.93 26.72
N LYS A 226 9.91 -21.42 25.82
CA LYS A 226 9.58 -22.08 24.56
C LYS A 226 10.53 -21.74 23.42
N LYS A 227 11.35 -20.69 23.57
CA LYS A 227 12.26 -20.15 22.55
C LYS A 227 11.54 -19.80 21.26
N VAL A 228 10.35 -19.21 21.38
CA VAL A 228 9.52 -18.78 20.24
C VAL A 228 9.04 -17.35 20.43
N TYR A 229 8.81 -16.67 19.32
CA TYR A 229 8.18 -15.35 19.30
C TYR A 229 6.67 -15.49 19.13
N THR A 230 5.90 -14.61 19.77
CA THR A 230 4.45 -14.55 19.57
C THR A 230 4.10 -13.82 18.27
N SER A 231 3.08 -14.30 17.56
CA SER A 231 2.54 -13.62 16.37
C SER A 231 1.78 -12.33 16.70
N LEU A 232 1.58 -11.94 17.96
CA LEU A 232 0.97 -10.65 18.32
C LEU A 232 1.81 -9.96 19.38
N PRO A 233 3.01 -9.48 19.06
CA PRO A 233 3.95 -9.05 20.07
C PRO A 233 3.65 -7.65 20.60
N PRO A 234 4.18 -7.31 21.80
CA PRO A 234 3.87 -6.06 22.49
C PRO A 234 4.07 -4.78 21.65
N ILE A 235 5.03 -4.77 20.71
CA ILE A 235 5.28 -3.65 19.78
C ILE A 235 4.05 -3.20 18.97
N LEU A 236 3.01 -4.03 18.85
CA LEU A 236 1.77 -3.67 18.17
C LEU A 236 0.85 -2.74 18.98
N TRP A 237 1.05 -2.63 20.29
CA TRP A 237 0.25 -1.80 21.18
C TRP A 237 0.95 -0.48 21.52
N PRO A 238 0.20 0.54 21.97
CA PRO A 238 0.78 1.75 22.55
C PRO A 238 1.85 1.42 23.60
N ASP A 239 2.94 2.17 23.58
CA ASP A 239 4.07 2.05 24.52
C ASP A 239 4.78 0.69 24.52
N GLY A 240 4.52 -0.18 23.54
CA GLY A 240 5.14 -1.51 23.48
C GLY A 240 4.70 -2.43 24.61
N MET A 241 3.58 -2.12 25.26
CA MET A 241 3.00 -2.90 26.35
C MET A 241 1.82 -3.66 25.79
N ARG A 242 1.90 -5.00 25.72
CA ARG A 242 0.76 -5.81 25.25
C ARG A 242 -0.43 -5.46 26.12
N GLY A 243 -1.40 -4.77 25.52
CA GLY A 243 -2.57 -4.31 26.23
C GLY A 243 -3.38 -5.50 26.72
N ILE A 244 -3.96 -5.36 27.90
CA ILE A 244 -5.12 -6.18 28.31
C ILE A 244 -6.27 -5.97 27.31
N ASP A 245 -6.26 -4.85 26.59
CA ASP A 245 -7.32 -4.42 25.70
C ASP A 245 -6.93 -4.49 24.21
N ASN A 246 -7.57 -5.41 23.49
CA ASN A 246 -7.41 -5.59 22.04
C ASN A 246 -7.93 -4.40 21.22
N ARG A 247 -8.69 -3.45 21.82
CA ARG A 247 -9.16 -2.24 21.13
C ARG A 247 -8.02 -1.31 20.69
N PHE A 248 -6.84 -1.43 21.31
CA PHE A 248 -5.65 -0.64 20.96
C PHE A 248 -4.64 -1.37 20.08
N LEU A 249 -4.98 -2.57 19.59
CA LEU A 249 -4.10 -3.32 18.69
C LEU A 249 -3.78 -2.49 17.44
N PHE A 250 -2.51 -2.52 17.03
CA PHE A 250 -1.90 -1.73 15.94
C PHE A 250 -1.76 -0.23 16.20
N ARG A 251 -2.09 0.30 17.39
CA ARG A 251 -1.96 1.75 17.69
C ARG A 251 -0.61 2.18 18.23
N SER A 252 0.43 1.38 18.05
CA SER A 252 1.80 1.76 18.40
C SER A 252 2.29 2.93 17.55
N GLU A 253 2.76 4.00 18.21
CA GLU A 253 3.35 5.17 17.56
C GLU A 253 4.54 4.80 16.67
N THR A 254 5.30 3.75 17.05
CA THR A 254 6.40 3.22 16.25
C THR A 254 5.94 2.76 14.86
N LEU A 255 4.75 2.15 14.75
CA LEU A 255 4.20 1.73 13.45
C LEU A 255 3.86 2.94 12.57
N MET A 256 3.26 3.96 13.17
CA MET A 256 2.94 5.20 12.46
C MET A 256 4.23 5.90 11.99
N LYS A 257 5.28 5.96 12.83
CA LYS A 257 6.60 6.48 12.45
C LYS A 257 7.23 5.70 11.30
N ILE A 258 7.15 4.36 11.30
CA ILE A 258 7.62 3.52 10.20
C ILE A 258 6.92 3.90 8.89
N LEU A 259 5.60 4.06 8.93
CA LEU A 259 4.83 4.39 7.74
C LEU A 259 5.14 5.81 7.26
N THR A 260 5.26 6.78 8.17
CA THR A 260 5.70 8.16 7.85
C THR A 260 7.08 8.18 7.19
N VAL A 261 8.06 7.41 7.69
CA VAL A 261 9.40 7.32 7.07
C VAL A 261 9.36 6.67 5.68
N THR A 262 8.46 5.70 5.50
CA THR A 262 8.27 4.99 4.23
C THR A 262 7.65 5.90 3.16
N LEU A 263 6.64 6.68 3.54
CA LEU A 263 5.89 7.55 2.64
C LEU A 263 6.54 8.92 2.45
N PHE A 264 7.08 9.51 3.51
CA PHE A 264 7.50 10.93 3.57
C PHE A 264 8.95 11.14 4.01
N SER A 265 9.72 10.07 4.27
CA SER A 265 11.12 10.12 4.74
C SER A 265 11.29 10.57 6.20
N LEU A 266 12.52 10.44 6.72
CA LEU A 266 12.89 10.82 8.08
C LEU A 266 12.69 12.31 8.38
N ALA A 267 12.78 13.18 7.37
CA ALA A 267 12.64 14.61 7.56
C ALA A 267 11.23 14.98 8.09
N SER A 268 10.22 14.19 7.76
CA SER A 268 8.83 14.39 8.19
C SER A 268 8.55 14.01 9.64
N LEU A 269 9.52 13.39 10.34
CA LEU A 269 9.42 13.15 11.78
C LEU A 269 10.06 14.27 12.62
N ARG A 270 10.56 15.35 11.98
CA ARG A 270 11.23 16.45 12.67
C ARG A 270 10.31 17.67 12.68
N GLU A 271 9.97 18.16 13.86
CA GLU A 271 9.02 19.27 14.05
C GLU A 271 9.55 20.61 13.48
N ASP A 272 10.88 20.78 13.39
CA ASP A 272 11.48 22.11 13.21
C ASP A 272 11.89 22.48 11.77
N LYS A 273 11.54 21.70 10.74
CA LYS A 273 12.09 21.92 9.39
C LYS A 273 11.03 21.97 8.31
N ALA A 274 10.97 23.14 7.65
CA ALA A 274 10.32 23.29 6.35
C ALA A 274 10.82 22.19 5.40
N ILE A 275 9.93 21.25 5.09
CA ILE A 275 10.25 20.08 4.28
C ILE A 275 10.53 20.58 2.85
N LYS A 276 11.75 20.36 2.36
CA LYS A 276 12.09 20.71 0.97
C LYS A 276 11.17 19.94 0.02
N LYS A 277 10.64 20.65 -0.99
CA LYS A 277 9.62 20.22 -1.99
C LYS A 277 10.01 19.03 -2.90
N LYS A 278 10.79 18.04 -2.45
CA LYS A 278 10.94 16.82 -3.24
C LYS A 278 9.63 16.04 -3.13
N PRO A 279 9.05 15.58 -4.26
CA PRO A 279 7.83 14.82 -4.21
C PRO A 279 8.11 13.50 -3.48
N MET A 280 7.43 13.32 -2.36
CA MET A 280 7.56 12.16 -1.48
C MET A 280 6.72 10.99 -2.01
N ASN A 281 6.99 9.77 -1.55
CA ASN A 281 6.29 8.58 -2.02
C ASN A 281 4.78 8.72 -1.82
N GLY A 282 4.31 9.18 -0.65
CA GLY A 282 2.88 9.40 -0.39
C GLY A 282 2.21 10.31 -1.42
N ILE A 283 2.86 11.43 -1.76
CA ILE A 283 2.37 12.38 -2.78
C ILE A 283 2.42 11.77 -4.18
N LEU A 284 3.56 11.17 -4.55
CA LEU A 284 3.77 10.55 -5.87
C LEU A 284 2.78 9.44 -6.17
N TRP A 285 2.25 8.80 -5.13
CA TRP A 285 1.29 7.72 -5.23
C TRP A 285 -0.16 8.19 -5.03
N GLY A 286 -0.39 9.48 -4.81
CA GLY A 286 -1.73 10.04 -4.61
C GLY A 286 -2.39 9.54 -3.32
N MET A 287 -1.61 9.29 -2.27
CA MET A 287 -2.12 8.74 -1.02
C MET A 287 -2.67 9.83 -0.12
N ASN A 288 -3.92 9.64 0.29
CA ASN A 288 -4.63 10.47 1.26
C ASN A 288 -5.10 9.67 2.48
N GLU A 289 -4.99 8.34 2.43
CA GLU A 289 -5.44 7.45 3.48
C GLU A 289 -4.51 6.23 3.59
N VAL A 290 -4.39 5.67 4.79
CA VAL A 290 -3.73 4.38 5.01
C VAL A 290 -4.63 3.22 4.58
N THR A 291 -4.03 2.19 3.99
CA THR A 291 -4.73 0.94 3.67
C THR A 291 -4.50 -0.11 4.78
N PRO A 292 -5.35 -1.15 4.88
CA PRO A 292 -5.08 -2.28 5.77
C PRO A 292 -3.71 -2.92 5.52
N GLY A 293 -3.29 -3.02 4.26
CA GLY A 293 -1.97 -3.53 3.89
C GLY A 293 -0.82 -2.66 4.39
N ALA A 294 -0.99 -1.34 4.42
CA ALA A 294 0.02 -0.40 4.92
C ALA A 294 0.26 -0.51 6.43
N ILE A 295 -0.82 -0.67 7.21
CA ILE A 295 -0.72 -0.88 8.66
C ILE A 295 -0.04 -2.23 8.95
N ALA A 296 -0.44 -3.29 8.23
CA ALA A 296 0.18 -4.61 8.35
C ALA A 296 1.67 -4.59 7.93
N PHE A 297 2.03 -3.85 6.89
CA PHE A 297 3.41 -3.64 6.46
C PHE A 297 4.24 -2.98 7.55
N ALA A 298 3.73 -1.90 8.16
CA ALA A 298 4.42 -1.21 9.25
C ALA A 298 4.68 -2.15 10.44
N ALA A 299 3.68 -2.95 10.82
CA ALA A 299 3.79 -3.96 11.87
C ALA A 299 4.88 -5.01 11.58
N ILE A 300 4.89 -5.59 10.37
CA ILE A 300 5.92 -6.59 10.00
C ILE A 300 7.30 -5.97 9.86
N MET A 301 7.40 -4.72 9.42
CA MET A 301 8.67 -4.02 9.37
C MET A 301 9.23 -3.77 10.77
N ALA A 302 8.38 -3.45 11.75
CA ALA A 302 8.78 -3.37 13.15
C ALA A 302 9.31 -4.71 13.67
N HIS A 303 8.62 -5.82 13.40
CA HIS A 303 9.08 -7.16 13.74
C HIS A 303 10.45 -7.46 13.15
N PHE A 304 10.58 -7.24 11.84
CA PHE A 304 11.80 -7.55 11.12
C PHE A 304 12.99 -6.77 11.68
N VAL A 305 12.82 -5.46 11.89
CA VAL A 305 13.89 -4.58 12.36
C VAL A 305 14.34 -4.94 13.78
N LEU A 306 13.38 -5.15 14.71
CA LEU A 306 13.69 -5.53 16.09
C LEU A 306 14.30 -6.93 16.19
N SER A 307 13.98 -7.82 15.25
CA SER A 307 14.47 -9.21 15.29
C SER A 307 15.94 -9.36 14.87
N GLY A 308 16.60 -8.29 14.44
CA GLY A 308 18.01 -8.33 14.02
C GLY A 308 18.35 -9.23 12.84
N ASN A 309 17.35 -9.73 12.10
CA ASN A 309 17.61 -10.51 10.89
C ASN A 309 18.34 -9.67 9.82
N GLU A 310 19.19 -10.33 9.05
CA GLU A 310 19.99 -9.68 8.01
C GLU A 310 19.14 -9.34 6.77
N ARG A 311 18.23 -10.24 6.38
CA ARG A 311 17.44 -10.13 5.15
C ARG A 311 15.95 -10.25 5.44
N PHE A 312 15.18 -9.36 4.84
CA PHE A 312 13.72 -9.35 4.92
C PHE A 312 13.10 -10.36 3.95
N ASN A 313 13.18 -11.63 4.33
CA ASN A 313 12.58 -12.75 3.62
C ASN A 313 11.23 -13.12 4.26
N GLU A 314 10.52 -14.11 3.69
CA GLU A 314 9.28 -14.64 4.26
C GLU A 314 9.47 -15.24 5.66
N HIS A 315 10.67 -15.76 5.92
CA HIS A 315 11.09 -16.38 7.18
C HIS A 315 12.39 -15.75 7.67
N GLY A 316 12.45 -15.39 8.96
CA GLY A 316 13.65 -14.92 9.61
C GLY A 316 14.68 -16.03 9.77
N ALA A 317 15.88 -15.84 9.22
CA ALA A 317 16.95 -16.84 9.30
C ALA A 317 17.46 -17.06 10.73
N ARG A 318 17.49 -16.01 11.55
CA ARG A 318 17.99 -16.05 12.94
C ARG A 318 16.84 -16.14 13.96
N SER A 319 15.75 -15.40 13.74
CA SER A 319 14.61 -15.39 14.68
C SER A 319 13.58 -16.48 14.43
N HIS A 320 13.60 -17.13 13.26
CA HIS A 320 12.57 -18.09 12.81
C HIS A 320 11.14 -17.52 12.75
N ILE A 321 10.97 -16.20 12.80
CA ILE A 321 9.65 -15.56 12.64
C ILE A 321 9.16 -15.75 11.20
N HIS A 322 7.90 -16.16 11.04
CA HIS A 322 7.25 -16.36 9.75
C HIS A 322 6.52 -15.07 9.33
N TYR A 323 7.28 -14.08 8.85
CA TYR A 323 6.77 -12.74 8.54
C TYR A 323 5.59 -12.72 7.56
N THR A 324 5.57 -13.62 6.56
CA THR A 324 4.42 -13.74 5.65
C THR A 324 3.14 -14.18 6.36
N ALA A 325 3.23 -15.12 7.30
CA ALA A 325 2.08 -15.57 8.06
C ALA A 325 1.57 -14.47 9.00
N ASP A 326 2.48 -13.80 9.71
CA ASP A 326 2.12 -12.67 10.59
C ASP A 326 1.51 -11.51 9.78
N PHE A 327 2.03 -11.21 8.58
CA PHE A 327 1.45 -10.16 7.72
C PHE A 327 0.00 -10.47 7.34
N LYS A 328 -0.26 -11.71 6.90
CA LYS A 328 -1.62 -12.17 6.55
C LYS A 328 -2.54 -12.14 7.77
N LEU A 329 -2.04 -12.56 8.93
CA LEU A 329 -2.78 -12.47 10.20
C LEU A 329 -3.16 -11.01 10.50
N TYR A 330 -2.24 -10.06 10.32
CA TYR A 330 -2.50 -8.65 10.63
C TYR A 330 -3.49 -8.04 9.65
N LYS A 331 -3.25 -8.22 8.36
CA LYS A 331 -4.12 -7.68 7.31
C LYS A 331 -5.53 -8.27 7.43
N SER A 332 -5.67 -9.58 7.68
CA SER A 332 -6.97 -10.23 7.91
C SER A 332 -7.67 -9.71 9.16
N THR A 333 -6.93 -9.49 10.26
CA THR A 333 -7.47 -8.91 11.50
C THR A 333 -7.99 -7.49 11.26
N ILE A 334 -7.22 -6.64 10.58
CA ILE A 334 -7.62 -5.26 10.27
C ILE A 334 -8.87 -5.25 9.39
N ILE A 335 -8.91 -6.06 8.33
CA ILE A 335 -10.06 -6.15 7.42
C ILE A 335 -11.30 -6.65 8.17
N LYS A 336 -11.18 -7.72 8.95
CA LYS A 336 -12.30 -8.31 9.72
C LYS A 336 -12.96 -7.31 10.67
N TYR A 337 -12.18 -6.41 11.25
CA TYR A 337 -12.67 -5.44 12.22
C TYR A 337 -12.85 -4.03 11.67
N LEU A 338 -12.66 -3.81 10.36
CA LEU A 338 -12.65 -2.48 9.74
C LEU A 338 -13.94 -1.68 10.00
N ASP A 339 -15.09 -2.36 10.11
CA ASP A 339 -16.37 -1.72 10.42
C ASP A 339 -16.58 -1.39 11.91
N LYS A 340 -15.78 -1.98 12.79
CA LYS A 340 -15.87 -1.78 14.25
C LYS A 340 -15.19 -0.47 14.66
N HIS A 341 -15.77 0.20 15.66
CA HIS A 341 -15.31 1.50 16.14
C HIS A 341 -13.81 1.54 16.45
N HIS A 342 -13.29 0.55 17.18
CA HIS A 342 -11.88 0.53 17.60
C HIS A 342 -10.89 0.43 16.41
N MET A 343 -11.26 -0.22 15.30
CA MET A 343 -10.40 -0.28 14.11
C MET A 343 -10.53 1.00 13.29
N LYS A 344 -11.73 1.59 13.20
CA LYS A 344 -11.93 2.93 12.60
C LYS A 344 -11.09 3.99 13.29
N ASP A 345 -11.07 3.99 14.62
CA ASP A 345 -10.20 4.84 15.43
C ASP A 345 -8.71 4.59 15.15
N THR A 346 -8.32 3.33 14.92
CA THR A 346 -6.94 2.96 14.59
C THR A 346 -6.55 3.54 13.23
N VAL A 347 -7.38 3.34 12.19
CA VAL A 347 -7.18 3.94 10.87
C VAL A 347 -7.15 5.47 10.96
N ALA A 348 -8.07 6.08 11.73
CA ALA A 348 -8.09 7.52 11.95
C ALA A 348 -6.81 8.03 12.63
N ALA A 349 -6.30 7.31 13.64
CA ALA A 349 -5.05 7.66 14.31
C ALA A 349 -3.85 7.61 13.35
N PHE A 350 -3.77 6.57 12.51
CA PHE A 350 -2.75 6.52 11.45
C PHE A 350 -2.90 7.67 10.47
N ASN A 351 -4.10 7.95 9.96
CA ASN A 351 -4.34 9.02 9.01
C ASN A 351 -3.93 10.38 9.59
N GLN A 352 -4.35 10.64 10.83
CA GLN A 352 -4.01 11.87 11.56
C GLN A 352 -2.50 12.00 11.76
N PHE A 353 -1.80 10.92 12.14
CA PHE A 353 -0.36 10.98 12.39
C PHE A 353 0.46 11.08 11.10
N VAL A 354 0.11 10.29 10.08
CA VAL A 354 0.90 10.13 8.85
C VAL A 354 0.66 11.28 7.88
N PHE A 355 -0.55 11.83 7.81
CA PHE A 355 -0.95 12.86 6.84
C PHE A 355 -1.23 14.25 7.45
N LYS A 356 -0.96 14.48 8.74
CA LYS A 356 -1.27 15.73 9.46
C LYS A 356 -0.92 17.01 8.69
N ASP A 357 0.32 17.07 8.21
CA ASP A 357 0.88 18.28 7.60
C ASP A 357 0.60 18.37 6.09
N TRP A 358 -0.07 17.36 5.53
CA TRP A 358 -0.32 17.22 4.09
C TRP A 358 -1.71 17.66 3.66
N SER A 359 -2.64 17.79 4.61
CA SER A 359 -4.04 18.11 4.30
C SER A 359 -4.29 19.56 3.83
N LEU A 360 -3.31 20.47 3.93
CA LEU A 360 -3.55 21.90 3.76
C LEU A 360 -3.26 22.46 2.35
N ASP A 361 -2.40 21.82 1.55
CA ASP A 361 -1.89 22.43 0.30
C ASP A 361 -2.43 21.80 -0.99
N HIS A 362 -3.23 20.73 -0.91
CA HIS A 362 -3.72 20.02 -2.11
C HIS A 362 -4.68 20.85 -2.99
N ASN A 363 -5.26 21.93 -2.47
CA ASN A 363 -6.04 22.86 -3.28
C ASN A 363 -5.19 23.79 -4.15
N SER A 364 -3.89 23.95 -3.85
CA SER A 364 -3.04 24.88 -4.62
C SER A 364 -2.21 24.21 -5.71
N GLN A 365 -1.96 22.90 -5.64
CA GLN A 365 -1.08 22.21 -6.61
C GLN A 365 -1.82 21.42 -7.70
N ARG A 366 -3.11 21.10 -7.53
CA ARG A 366 -3.89 20.39 -8.55
C ARG A 366 -4.17 21.24 -9.80
N ALA A 367 -3.90 22.55 -9.76
CA ALA A 367 -4.07 23.46 -10.89
C ALA A 367 -2.90 23.43 -11.89
N GLU A 368 -1.75 22.83 -11.57
CA GLU A 368 -0.57 22.84 -12.46
C GLU A 368 -0.20 21.47 -13.06
N GLU A 369 -0.77 20.35 -12.58
CA GLU A 369 -0.69 19.06 -13.27
C GLU A 369 -1.74 18.97 -14.41
N GLY A 370 -1.68 19.98 -15.27
CA GLY A 370 -2.37 20.08 -16.56
C GLY A 370 -1.46 20.64 -17.65
N GLU A 371 -0.19 20.96 -17.36
CA GLU A 371 0.82 21.14 -18.42
C GLU A 371 1.25 19.75 -18.91
N ILE A 372 0.32 19.12 -19.64
CA ILE A 372 0.66 18.33 -20.81
C ILE A 372 1.71 19.17 -21.54
N ILE A 373 2.87 18.59 -21.82
CA ILE A 373 3.76 19.16 -22.83
C ILE A 373 2.89 19.24 -24.10
N GLU A 374 2.25 20.38 -24.34
CA GLU A 374 1.71 20.73 -25.64
C GLU A 374 2.92 20.65 -26.55
N ILE A 375 3.00 19.55 -27.28
CA ILE A 375 3.88 19.46 -28.43
C ILE A 375 3.46 20.63 -29.30
N PRO A 376 4.34 21.61 -29.58
CA PRO A 376 3.96 22.76 -30.39
C PRO A 376 3.32 22.25 -31.68
N ASN A 377 2.04 22.59 -31.88
CA ASN A 377 1.29 22.30 -33.10
C ASN A 377 1.75 23.23 -34.23
N ASP A 378 3.06 23.43 -34.36
CA ASP A 378 3.67 24.41 -35.26
C ASP A 378 3.92 23.81 -36.65
N PHE A 379 2.95 23.02 -37.13
CA PHE A 379 2.87 22.54 -38.50
C PHE A 379 1.40 22.40 -38.93
N SER A 380 0.67 23.52 -38.97
CA SER A 380 -0.45 23.67 -39.90
C SER A 380 -0.37 25.02 -40.60
N ASP A 381 0.59 25.13 -41.51
CA ASP A 381 0.56 26.16 -42.55
C ASP A 381 1.00 25.55 -43.88
N SER A 382 0.04 24.94 -44.60
CA SER A 382 -0.06 25.06 -46.06
C SER A 382 -1.33 24.40 -46.61
N SER A 383 -2.09 25.19 -47.39
CA SER A 383 -3.20 24.82 -48.29
C SER A 383 -4.53 24.53 -47.57
N GLY A 384 -5.58 25.36 -47.63
CA GLY A 384 -6.01 26.29 -48.67
C GLY A 384 -7.20 25.66 -49.43
N SER A 385 -8.43 26.03 -49.04
CA SER A 385 -9.63 26.18 -49.89
C SER A 385 -10.90 26.31 -49.03
N ASP A 386 -11.44 27.53 -49.00
CA ASP A 386 -12.81 27.91 -49.36
C ASP A 386 -14.05 27.17 -48.79
N GLU A 387 -14.89 28.00 -48.15
CA GLU A 387 -16.36 28.08 -48.26
C GLU A 387 -17.21 26.96 -47.62
N GLU A 388 -17.87 27.25 -46.48
CA GLU A 388 -19.27 27.71 -46.46
C GLU A 388 -19.81 27.82 -45.03
N SER A 389 -20.49 28.94 -44.80
CA SER A 389 -21.27 29.33 -43.63
C SER A 389 -22.52 28.48 -43.40
N PHE A 390 -22.84 28.16 -42.14
CA PHE A 390 -24.24 28.05 -41.70
C PHE A 390 -24.40 28.48 -40.22
N GLU A 391 -25.16 29.56 -40.02
CA GLU A 391 -25.78 29.93 -38.75
C GLU A 391 -26.95 28.98 -38.44
N VAL A 392 -27.08 28.49 -37.20
CA VAL A 392 -28.41 28.29 -36.57
C VAL A 392 -28.32 28.50 -35.05
N GLN A 393 -28.92 29.61 -34.64
CA GLN A 393 -29.79 29.87 -33.48
C GLN A 393 -29.70 29.00 -32.22
N GLY A 394 -29.53 29.72 -31.10
CA GLY A 394 -29.75 29.21 -29.76
C GLY A 394 -31.22 28.98 -29.43
N VAL A 395 -31.44 28.09 -28.47
CA VAL A 395 -32.67 28.00 -27.70
C VAL A 395 -32.31 27.93 -26.22
N ASN A 396 -32.70 29.00 -25.55
CA ASN A 396 -32.77 29.18 -24.11
C ASN A 396 -34.05 28.52 -23.59
N VAL A 397 -33.96 27.58 -22.64
CA VAL A 397 -35.11 27.23 -21.77
C VAL A 397 -34.63 27.05 -20.35
N GLN A 398 -35.36 27.72 -19.47
CA GLN A 398 -35.17 27.95 -18.06
C GLN A 398 -36.09 27.00 -17.26
N SER A 399 -35.63 26.67 -16.05
CA SER A 399 -36.42 26.65 -14.79
C SER A 399 -37.15 25.38 -14.30
N ASN A 400 -36.89 25.15 -12.99
CA ASN A 400 -37.74 24.64 -11.89
C ASN A 400 -37.89 23.12 -11.73
N SER A 401 -38.08 22.54 -10.53
CA SER A 401 -37.87 22.86 -9.10
C SER A 401 -38.40 21.62 -8.32
N GLU A 402 -38.18 21.60 -7.00
CA GLU A 402 -38.81 20.75 -5.95
C GLU A 402 -38.29 19.32 -5.76
N LEU A 403 -37.67 18.95 -4.61
CA LEU A 403 -38.05 18.94 -3.19
C LEU A 403 -38.87 17.71 -2.75
N THR A 404 -38.54 17.25 -1.53
CA THR A 404 -39.17 16.21 -0.67
C THR A 404 -38.79 14.76 -0.99
N SER A 405 -38.57 13.83 -0.06
CA SER A 405 -38.44 13.83 1.41
C SER A 405 -38.04 12.40 1.83
N THR A 406 -37.23 12.28 2.89
CA THR A 406 -36.89 11.03 3.60
C THR A 406 -38.14 10.37 4.23
N PRO A 407 -38.13 9.08 4.64
CA PRO A 407 -37.57 8.70 5.95
C PRO A 407 -36.87 7.33 6.06
N SER A 408 -36.02 7.22 7.08
CA SER A 408 -35.39 6.02 7.65
C SER A 408 -36.40 5.00 8.19
N PRO A 409 -35.94 3.77 8.47
CA PRO A 409 -35.89 3.32 9.88
C PRO A 409 -34.60 2.56 10.23
N SER A 410 -33.94 2.85 11.35
CA SER A 410 -34.14 2.30 12.71
C SER A 410 -33.36 1.01 12.98
N ASN A 411 -32.24 1.19 13.68
CA ASN A 411 -31.73 0.44 14.83
C ASN A 411 -32.20 -1.02 15.05
N VAL A 412 -31.26 -1.96 14.91
CA VAL A 412 -31.25 -3.19 15.69
C VAL A 412 -29.90 -3.27 16.42
N ALA A 413 -29.99 -3.27 17.75
CA ALA A 413 -28.87 -3.54 18.65
C ALA A 413 -28.47 -5.02 18.55
N VAL A 414 -27.17 -5.28 18.48
CA VAL A 414 -26.61 -6.62 18.71
C VAL A 414 -25.47 -6.46 19.72
N GLU A 415 -25.77 -6.84 20.96
CA GLU A 415 -24.76 -7.14 21.98
C GLU A 415 -24.11 -8.50 21.69
N GLU A 416 -22.79 -8.52 21.86
CA GLU A 416 -21.99 -9.54 22.57
C GLU A 416 -22.03 -11.01 22.10
N LEU A 417 -20.94 -11.47 21.48
CA LEU A 417 -20.30 -12.77 21.75
C LEU A 417 -18.97 -12.90 20.98
N VAL A 418 -17.82 -12.73 21.64
CA VAL A 418 -16.52 -13.21 21.09
C VAL A 418 -15.60 -13.69 22.22
N ASP A 419 -15.91 -14.85 22.79
CA ASP A 419 -14.93 -15.71 23.46
C ASP A 419 -14.90 -17.04 22.69
N SER A 420 -14.08 -17.11 21.64
CA SER A 420 -13.59 -18.37 21.07
C SER A 420 -12.57 -18.06 19.97
N VAL A 421 -11.30 -17.96 20.36
CA VAL A 421 -10.19 -18.29 19.44
C VAL A 421 -9.48 -19.48 20.06
N GLY A 422 -9.66 -20.62 19.39
CA GLY A 422 -9.42 -21.95 19.89
C GLY A 422 -7.98 -22.24 20.29
N ALA A 423 -7.85 -22.98 21.37
CA ALA A 423 -6.73 -23.85 21.64
C ALA A 423 -6.65 -24.92 20.54
N VAL A 424 -5.55 -24.92 19.80
CA VAL A 424 -5.18 -26.05 18.93
C VAL A 424 -4.67 -27.17 19.84
N THR A 425 -5.50 -28.20 20.03
CA THR A 425 -5.11 -29.46 20.67
C THR A 425 -4.24 -30.25 19.70
N LEU A 426 -2.94 -30.37 20.03
CA LEU A 426 -2.07 -31.36 19.39
C LEU A 426 -2.33 -32.73 20.01
N ALA A 427 -2.75 -33.66 19.16
CA ALA A 427 -2.96 -35.05 19.50
C ALA A 427 -1.64 -35.73 19.90
N GLU A 428 -1.71 -36.45 21.00
CA GLU A 428 -0.71 -37.39 21.50
C GLU A 428 -0.41 -38.46 20.45
N SER A 429 0.87 -38.78 20.26
CA SER A 429 1.29 -40.06 19.68
C SER A 429 2.37 -40.67 20.56
N ASN A 430 2.17 -41.96 20.80
CA ASN A 430 2.79 -42.77 21.83
C ASN A 430 4.28 -43.09 21.59
N ALA A 431 4.91 -43.33 22.72
CA ALA A 431 6.15 -44.07 23.01
C ALA A 431 6.65 -45.05 21.95
N VAL A 432 7.96 -45.00 21.68
CA VAL A 432 8.81 -46.16 21.33
C VAL A 432 10.19 -45.98 21.97
N ASP A 433 10.72 -47.10 22.45
CA ASP A 433 11.85 -47.37 23.33
C ASP A 433 13.25 -46.82 22.96
N GLU A 434 14.02 -46.66 24.04
CA GLU A 434 15.48 -46.61 24.18
C GLU A 434 16.26 -47.60 23.29
N VAL A 435 17.27 -47.09 22.59
CA VAL A 435 18.57 -47.78 22.42
C VAL A 435 19.69 -46.74 22.44
N GLU A 436 20.49 -46.75 23.52
CA GLU A 436 21.75 -46.01 23.66
C GLU A 436 22.84 -46.61 22.76
N HIS A 437 23.49 -45.79 21.92
CA HIS A 437 24.85 -46.05 21.46
C HIS A 437 25.66 -44.74 21.38
N PRO A 438 26.89 -44.69 21.95
CA PRO A 438 27.71 -43.49 22.00
C PRO A 438 28.50 -43.31 20.69
N ILE A 439 28.31 -42.19 20.01
CA ILE A 439 29.19 -41.78 18.90
C ILE A 439 30.21 -40.77 19.44
N GLN A 440 31.47 -41.20 19.45
CA GLN A 440 32.63 -40.36 19.70
C GLN A 440 32.77 -39.30 18.59
N VAL A 441 32.65 -38.02 18.93
CA VAL A 441 32.99 -36.92 18.03
C VAL A 441 34.43 -36.51 18.30
N ALA A 442 35.32 -36.89 17.38
CA ALA A 442 36.69 -36.41 17.34
C ALA A 442 36.75 -34.98 16.82
N ASN A 443 37.30 -34.09 17.65
CA ASN A 443 37.73 -32.74 17.29
C ASN A 443 38.72 -32.76 16.12
N LYS A 444 38.40 -32.05 15.03
CA LYS A 444 39.41 -31.52 14.10
C LYS A 444 39.17 -30.04 13.87
N ILE A 445 40.00 -29.26 14.56
CA ILE A 445 40.26 -27.85 14.30
C ILE A 445 40.88 -27.75 12.91
N GLY A 446 40.17 -27.09 11.99
CA GLY A 446 40.65 -26.74 10.67
C GLY A 446 40.59 -25.22 10.48
N THR A 447 41.70 -24.55 10.75
CA THR A 447 41.94 -23.14 10.38
C THR A 447 42.06 -23.03 8.86
N GLY A 448 41.00 -22.54 8.21
CA GLY A 448 40.99 -22.20 6.79
C GLY A 448 40.77 -20.70 6.60
N CYS A 449 41.84 -19.94 6.38
CA CYS A 449 41.79 -18.57 5.88
C CYS A 449 41.17 -18.56 4.47
N GLY A 450 39.92 -18.11 4.36
CA GLY A 450 39.25 -17.80 3.09
C GLY A 450 39.45 -16.33 2.72
N GLN A 451 40.00 -16.11 1.52
CA GLN A 451 40.42 -14.83 0.97
C GLN A 451 39.25 -13.84 0.80
N GLY A 452 39.44 -12.62 1.28
CA GLY A 452 38.54 -11.50 1.06
C GLY A 452 38.68 -10.93 -0.35
N ASN A 453 37.58 -10.89 -1.10
CA ASN A 453 37.49 -10.21 -2.38
C ASN A 453 37.38 -8.70 -2.15
N LYS A 454 38.50 -8.00 -2.35
CA LYS A 454 38.57 -6.54 -2.45
C LYS A 454 37.81 -6.06 -3.68
N TRP A 455 36.79 -5.24 -3.45
CA TRP A 455 36.20 -4.38 -4.46
C TRP A 455 37.20 -3.26 -4.81
N GLN A 456 37.83 -3.34 -5.99
CA GLN A 456 38.59 -2.25 -6.58
C GLN A 456 37.65 -1.32 -7.33
N GLY A 457 37.51 -0.09 -6.82
CA GLY A 457 36.92 1.02 -7.58
C GLY A 457 37.89 1.53 -8.64
N GLN A 458 37.45 1.55 -9.90
CA GLN A 458 38.15 2.25 -10.98
C GLN A 458 37.91 3.76 -10.84
N GLY A 459 38.87 4.46 -10.24
CA GLY A 459 39.01 5.91 -10.36
C GLY A 459 39.80 6.25 -11.62
N LYS A 460 39.19 7.01 -12.55
CA LYS A 460 39.88 7.63 -13.69
C LYS A 460 40.82 8.72 -13.19
N ALA A 461 42.11 8.55 -13.45
CA ALA A 461 43.13 9.58 -13.27
C ALA A 461 43.34 10.36 -14.57
N GLN A 462 43.21 11.68 -14.47
CA GLN A 462 44.01 12.68 -15.18
C GLN A 462 44.57 13.55 -14.04
N GLY A 463 45.87 13.75 -13.82
CA GLY A 463 46.97 13.87 -14.76
C GLY A 463 47.43 15.32 -14.77
N ALA A 464 48.10 15.79 -13.70
CA ALA A 464 48.95 16.98 -13.73
C ALA A 464 49.95 16.95 -12.56
N ALA A 465 51.22 16.97 -12.91
CA ALA A 465 52.38 17.00 -12.03
C ALA A 465 52.58 18.39 -11.40
N LEU A 466 53.18 18.45 -10.20
CA LEU A 466 54.51 19.06 -9.98
C LEU A 466 54.89 19.08 -8.48
N VAL A 467 56.10 18.59 -8.21
CA VAL A 467 57.16 19.12 -7.33
C VAL A 467 56.95 19.14 -5.79
N SER A 468 57.85 18.37 -5.16
CA SER A 468 58.27 18.36 -3.76
C SER A 468 58.55 19.73 -3.14
N GLN A 469 58.32 19.88 -1.84
CA GLN A 469 59.40 20.12 -0.85
C GLN A 469 58.90 20.08 0.60
N HIS A 470 59.73 19.49 1.46
CA HIS A 470 59.67 19.53 2.92
C HIS A 470 59.69 20.95 3.49
N LYS A 471 58.89 21.24 4.53
CA LYS A 471 59.37 21.97 5.72
C LYS A 471 58.41 21.89 6.91
N ALA A 472 59.00 21.74 8.09
CA ALA A 472 58.40 21.75 9.42
C ALA A 472 57.79 23.13 9.82
N PRO A 473 57.03 23.23 10.94
CA PRO A 473 56.14 24.36 11.22
C PRO A 473 56.84 25.49 11.99
N PRO A 474 56.25 26.69 12.00
CA PRO A 474 56.47 27.63 13.09
C PRO A 474 55.18 28.13 13.76
N ALA A 475 55.41 28.67 14.95
CA ALA A 475 54.50 29.00 16.02
C ALA A 475 53.66 30.27 15.81
N LEU A 476 52.62 30.35 16.66
CA LEU A 476 52.03 31.52 17.35
C LEU A 476 52.42 32.92 16.86
N THR A 477 51.39 33.69 16.48
CA THR A 477 51.35 35.13 16.77
C THR A 477 49.94 35.56 17.20
N HIS A 478 49.92 36.28 18.31
CA HIS A 478 48.82 37.10 18.81
C HIS A 478 48.23 38.02 17.74
N ARG A 479 46.90 38.21 17.75
CA ARG A 479 46.33 39.50 17.35
C ARG A 479 45.07 39.82 18.14
N SER A 480 45.25 40.79 19.04
CA SER A 480 44.21 41.59 19.68
C SER A 480 43.39 42.32 18.62
N ASN A 481 42.08 42.46 18.84
CA ASN A 481 41.35 43.66 18.49
C ASN A 481 40.19 43.88 19.48
N HIS A 482 40.37 44.94 20.27
CA HIS A 482 39.34 45.67 20.99
C HIS A 482 38.18 46.07 20.06
N THR A 483 36.95 45.94 20.53
CA THR A 483 35.93 46.97 20.28
C THR A 483 35.09 47.14 21.54
N MET A 484 35.23 48.33 22.12
CA MET A 484 34.47 48.90 23.22
C MET A 484 32.99 49.04 22.82
N ARG A 485 32.07 48.64 23.70
CA ARG A 485 30.81 49.36 23.92
C ARG A 485 30.31 49.10 25.34
N GLN A 486 30.50 50.09 26.20
CA GLN A 486 29.80 50.27 27.47
C GLN A 486 28.40 50.83 27.20
N THR A 487 27.43 50.36 27.98
CA THR A 487 26.49 51.12 28.82
C THR A 487 25.74 50.04 29.63
N ASP A 488 26.06 49.88 30.91
CA ASP A 488 25.41 50.53 32.07
C ASP A 488 24.18 49.71 32.49
N GLU A 489 24.27 49.05 33.65
CA GLU A 489 23.50 49.40 34.88
C GLU A 489 22.15 48.64 34.87
N ASP A 490 21.61 48.06 35.94
CA ASP A 490 21.97 47.87 37.33
C ASP A 490 20.91 46.86 37.89
N GLU A 491 21.04 46.45 39.15
CA GLU A 491 20.06 45.69 39.96
C GLU A 491 20.03 44.17 39.69
N GLY A 492 20.33 43.27 40.65
CA GLY A 492 20.14 43.33 42.09
C GLY A 492 18.94 42.45 42.48
N ILE A 493 18.99 41.82 43.65
CA ILE A 493 18.01 40.88 44.28
C ILE A 493 18.40 39.41 44.06
N GLU A 494 19.25 38.85 44.93
CA GLU A 494 18.95 38.25 46.26
C GLU A 494 18.27 36.88 46.17
N GLU A 495 19.02 35.89 46.66
CA GLU A 495 18.56 34.61 47.19
C GLU A 495 17.54 34.88 48.32
N ASP A 496 16.49 34.07 48.40
CA ASP A 496 16.08 33.54 49.69
C ASP A 496 15.19 32.30 49.51
N ASP A 497 15.61 31.27 50.23
CA ASP A 497 14.82 30.13 50.65
C ASP A 497 13.49 30.57 51.27
N ILE A 498 12.42 29.78 51.10
CA ILE A 498 11.42 29.49 52.16
C ILE A 498 10.53 28.32 51.72
N TYR A 499 10.34 27.41 52.68
CA TYR A 499 9.43 26.28 52.77
C TYR A 499 8.03 26.47 52.15
N GLY A 500 7.53 25.38 51.55
CA GLY A 500 6.12 25.17 51.19
C GLY A 500 5.92 23.86 50.45
#